data_AF-A0A478FSA9-F1
#
_entry.id   AF-A0A478FSA9-F1
#
_cell.length_a   1.000
_cell.length_b   1.000
_cell.length_c   1.000
_cell.angle_alpha   90.00
_cell.angle_beta   90.00
_cell.angle_gamma   90.00
#
_symmetry.space_group_name_H-M   'P 1'
#
loop_
_entity.id
_entity.type
_entity.pdbx_description
1 polymer ?
#
loop_
_entity_poly.entity_id
_entity_poly.type
_entity_poly.pdbx_seq_one_letter_code
_entity_poly.pdbx_strand_id
1 'polypeptide(L)'
;MDLTSFSINFTALFIGTVSTTWALTDSTDGHAIRVWDQFGDHLRKIEDLNEKGVWDKWVERWVYLVVSSFSQPNKKIETDYWKEKVLEQSTWKKFLDEKSGKSTPSSDDDKARVAEAQKDEYKTTLKPAIKRLQDECKWAYGRYINKDVTWEKSWLNSWSIRTKGGENKSENYKYWKDVFIGCSDKGDNNSAPFYWLSSSSIHLYEKNDKTAQNKS
;
A
#
# COMPACT_ATOMS: atom_id res chain seq x y z
N MET A 1 32.27 12.47 -22.47
CA MET A 1 30.85 12.25 -22.80
C MET A 1 30.67 10.76 -22.95
N ASP A 2 30.00 10.10 -22.00
CA ASP A 2 29.33 8.78 -22.16
C ASP A 2 28.75 8.30 -20.81
N LEU A 3 27.83 9.08 -20.24
CA LEU A 3 27.03 8.68 -19.06
C LEU A 3 25.52 8.60 -19.38
N THR A 4 25.13 8.90 -20.62
CA THR A 4 23.75 8.89 -21.10
C THR A 4 23.32 7.54 -21.68
N SER A 5 24.26 6.68 -22.11
CA SER A 5 23.93 5.37 -22.71
C SER A 5 23.63 4.27 -21.69
N PHE A 6 24.14 4.39 -20.45
CA PHE A 6 23.91 3.38 -19.41
C PHE A 6 22.52 3.51 -18.77
N SER A 7 22.07 4.73 -18.50
CA SER A 7 20.75 5.03 -17.91
C SER A 7 19.58 4.79 -18.88
N ILE A 8 19.79 5.03 -20.17
CA ILE A 8 18.78 4.73 -21.21
C ILE A 8 18.64 3.21 -21.42
N ASN A 9 19.75 2.45 -21.37
CA ASN A 9 19.69 0.99 -21.44
C ASN A 9 19.09 0.35 -20.18
N PHE A 10 19.30 0.92 -19.00
CA PHE A 10 18.69 0.40 -17.77
C PHE A 10 17.18 0.65 -17.71
N THR A 11 16.73 1.82 -18.18
CA THR A 11 15.31 2.13 -18.36
C THR A 11 14.68 1.23 -19.42
N ALA A 12 15.38 0.95 -20.53
CA ALA A 12 14.91 0.02 -21.57
C ALA A 12 14.84 -1.45 -21.11
N LEU A 13 15.75 -1.88 -20.24
CA LEU A 13 15.73 -3.22 -19.63
C LEU A 13 14.58 -3.37 -18.61
N PHE A 14 14.26 -2.31 -17.85
CA PHE A 14 13.08 -2.29 -16.99
C PHE A 14 11.78 -2.27 -17.80
N ILE A 15 11.70 -1.46 -18.86
CA ILE A 15 10.55 -1.47 -19.76
C ILE A 15 10.42 -2.85 -20.44
N GLY A 16 11.53 -3.48 -20.82
CA GLY A 16 11.57 -4.79 -21.47
C GLY A 16 11.06 -5.94 -20.60
N THR A 17 11.38 -5.98 -19.31
CA THR A 17 10.85 -7.00 -18.38
C THR A 17 9.40 -6.73 -17.98
N VAL A 18 8.99 -5.46 -17.88
CA VAL A 18 7.58 -5.13 -17.68
C VAL A 18 6.79 -5.61 -18.91
N SER A 19 7.29 -5.40 -20.14
CA SER A 19 6.67 -5.84 -21.40
C SER A 19 6.39 -7.35 -21.49
N THR A 20 7.19 -8.21 -20.84
CA THR A 20 6.92 -9.66 -20.84
C THR A 20 5.76 -10.07 -19.91
N THR A 21 5.43 -9.24 -18.92
CA THR A 21 4.22 -9.42 -18.09
C THR A 21 2.96 -8.87 -18.78
N TRP A 22 3.12 -8.02 -19.81
CA TRP A 22 2.02 -7.39 -20.56
C TRP A 22 1.19 -8.35 -21.43
N ALA A 23 1.65 -9.58 -21.65
CA ALA A 23 1.00 -10.51 -22.56
C ALA A 23 -0.12 -11.36 -21.93
N LEU A 24 -0.41 -11.23 -20.62
CA LEU A 24 -1.31 -12.16 -19.91
C LEU A 24 -2.44 -11.53 -19.09
N THR A 25 -2.69 -10.23 -19.19
CA THR A 25 -3.81 -9.58 -18.48
C THR A 25 -4.86 -9.08 -19.45
N ASP A 26 -6.08 -9.65 -19.35
CA ASP A 26 -7.32 -9.26 -20.05
C ASP A 26 -7.40 -7.75 -20.32
N SER A 27 -7.07 -7.35 -21.54
CA SER A 27 -7.08 -5.95 -21.93
C SER A 27 -8.44 -5.58 -22.52
N THR A 28 -9.22 -4.82 -21.75
CA THR A 28 -10.11 -3.83 -22.36
C THR A 28 -9.38 -2.53 -22.72
N ASP A 29 -8.09 -2.38 -22.36
CA ASP A 29 -7.18 -1.39 -22.93
C ASP A 29 -5.74 -1.91 -22.76
N GLY A 30 -5.05 -2.19 -23.87
CA GLY A 30 -3.76 -2.90 -23.92
C GLY A 30 -2.58 -2.19 -23.27
N HIS A 31 -2.81 -1.09 -22.54
CA HIS A 31 -1.76 -0.29 -21.90
C HIS A 31 -1.92 -0.10 -20.39
N ALA A 32 -2.99 -0.59 -19.77
CA ALA A 32 -3.28 -0.30 -18.38
C ALA A 32 -2.42 -1.12 -17.40
N ILE A 33 -1.63 -0.47 -16.56
CA ILE A 33 -0.76 -1.09 -15.54
C ILE A 33 -1.38 -0.86 -14.16
N ARG A 34 -1.55 -1.92 -13.35
CA ARG A 34 -2.02 -1.77 -11.97
C ARG A 34 -0.85 -1.55 -11.00
N VAL A 35 -1.16 -1.05 -9.80
CA VAL A 35 -0.18 -0.91 -8.71
C VAL A 35 0.52 -2.23 -8.44
N TRP A 36 -0.23 -3.34 -8.39
CA TRP A 36 0.34 -4.67 -8.20
C TRP A 36 1.31 -5.07 -9.31
N ASP A 37 0.96 -4.79 -10.57
CA ASP A 37 1.77 -5.22 -11.70
C ASP A 37 3.12 -4.49 -11.75
N GLN A 38 3.18 -3.25 -11.23
CA GLN A 38 4.40 -2.44 -11.18
C GLN A 38 5.22 -2.63 -9.90
N PHE A 39 4.58 -2.83 -8.74
CA PHE A 39 5.23 -2.78 -7.42
C PHE A 39 5.00 -4.04 -6.57
N GLY A 40 4.42 -5.10 -7.15
CA GLY A 40 4.02 -6.31 -6.42
C GLY A 40 5.16 -7.05 -5.72
N ASP A 41 6.41 -6.83 -6.14
CA ASP A 41 7.62 -7.33 -5.49
C ASP A 41 7.95 -6.65 -4.15
N HIS A 42 7.45 -5.42 -3.95
CA HIS A 42 7.58 -4.67 -2.70
C HIS A 42 6.35 -4.81 -1.77
N LEU A 43 5.28 -5.44 -2.27
CA LEU A 43 3.99 -5.53 -1.61
C LEU A 43 3.72 -6.96 -1.13
N ARG A 44 3.05 -7.07 0.01
CA ARG A 44 2.65 -8.37 0.58
C ARG A 44 1.61 -9.01 -0.34
N LYS A 45 1.80 -10.29 -0.67
CA LYS A 45 0.84 -11.07 -1.45
C LYS A 45 -0.50 -11.22 -0.70
N ILE A 46 -1.60 -11.21 -1.46
CA ILE A 46 -2.95 -11.47 -0.95
C ILE A 46 -3.20 -12.98 -1.01
N GLU A 47 -2.87 -13.69 0.06
CA GLU A 47 -3.01 -15.16 0.20
C GLU A 47 -4.21 -15.52 1.09
N ASP A 48 -4.70 -16.76 1.05
CA ASP A 48 -5.79 -17.18 1.94
C ASP A 48 -5.32 -17.18 3.40
N LEU A 49 -6.05 -16.47 4.28
CA LEU A 49 -5.76 -16.40 5.72
C LEU A 49 -5.84 -17.76 6.44
N ASN A 50 -6.40 -18.79 5.79
CA ASN A 50 -6.40 -20.16 6.31
C ASN A 50 -5.11 -20.94 5.96
N GLU A 51 -4.27 -20.43 5.07
CA GLU A 51 -2.98 -21.05 4.74
C GLU A 51 -1.98 -20.93 5.90
N LYS A 52 -1.12 -21.93 6.03
CA LYS A 52 -0.15 -22.03 7.12
C LYS A 52 0.81 -20.84 7.10
N GLY A 53 0.86 -20.09 8.20
CA GLY A 53 1.77 -18.95 8.38
C GLY A 53 1.33 -17.66 7.67
N VAL A 54 0.26 -17.68 6.87
CA VAL A 54 -0.30 -16.45 6.26
C VAL A 54 -1.00 -15.61 7.33
N TRP A 55 -1.80 -16.25 8.19
CA TRP A 55 -2.44 -15.60 9.33
C TRP A 55 -1.44 -14.82 10.19
N ASP A 56 -0.37 -15.48 10.62
CA ASP A 56 0.63 -14.93 11.54
C ASP A 56 1.29 -13.67 10.98
N LYS A 57 1.68 -13.68 9.70
CA LYS A 57 2.29 -12.54 9.01
C LYS A 57 1.35 -11.34 8.91
N TRP A 58 0.07 -11.58 8.63
CA TRP A 58 -0.92 -10.51 8.53
C TRP A 58 -1.29 -9.96 9.91
N VAL A 59 -1.39 -10.82 10.93
CA VAL A 59 -1.58 -10.39 12.32
C VAL A 59 -0.41 -9.56 12.81
N GLU A 60 0.82 -10.02 12.59
CA GLU A 60 2.03 -9.28 12.97
C GLU A 60 2.04 -7.87 12.36
N ARG A 61 1.84 -7.77 11.05
CA ARG A 61 1.75 -6.48 10.35
C ARG A 61 0.64 -5.62 10.94
N TRP A 62 -0.56 -6.17 11.12
CA TRP A 62 -1.69 -5.44 11.68
C TRP A 62 -1.43 -4.91 13.09
N VAL A 63 -0.86 -5.73 13.99
CA VAL A 63 -0.50 -5.29 15.35
C VAL A 63 0.45 -4.11 15.29
N TYR A 64 1.53 -4.20 14.49
CA TYR A 64 2.47 -3.09 14.34
C TYR A 64 1.81 -1.81 13.82
N LEU A 65 0.84 -1.92 12.91
CA LEU A 65 0.09 -0.76 12.43
C LEU A 65 -0.79 -0.16 13.54
N VAL A 66 -1.48 -1.00 14.30
CA VAL A 66 -2.33 -0.58 15.42
C VAL A 66 -1.52 0.14 16.51
N VAL A 67 -0.31 -0.32 16.81
CA VAL A 67 0.55 0.29 17.85
C VAL A 67 1.56 1.32 17.31
N SER A 68 1.53 1.60 16.01
CA SER A 68 2.50 2.47 15.31
C SER A 68 2.53 3.93 15.78
N SER A 69 1.65 4.36 16.69
CA SER A 69 1.53 5.76 17.12
C SER A 69 2.83 6.35 17.69
N PHE A 70 3.75 5.51 18.18
CA PHE A 70 5.05 5.88 18.73
C PHE A 70 6.24 5.44 17.85
N SER A 71 5.98 4.84 16.69
CA SER A 71 7.02 4.47 15.75
C SER A 71 7.66 5.68 15.07
N GLN A 72 8.80 5.46 14.42
CA GLN A 72 9.43 6.48 13.58
C GLN A 72 8.44 6.97 12.50
N PRO A 73 8.53 8.25 12.07
CA PRO A 73 7.56 8.83 11.13
C PRO A 73 7.35 8.02 9.84
N ASN A 74 8.40 7.42 9.29
CA ASN A 74 8.38 6.57 8.09
C ASN A 74 7.65 5.23 8.26
N LYS A 75 7.28 4.84 9.48
CA LYS A 75 6.54 3.60 9.79
C LYS A 75 5.16 3.86 10.40
N LYS A 76 4.77 5.13 10.51
CA LYS A 76 3.56 5.56 11.19
C LYS A 76 2.47 5.90 10.19
N ILE A 77 1.26 5.40 10.44
CA ILE A 77 0.07 5.76 9.65
C ILE A 77 -0.30 7.22 9.90
N GLU A 78 -0.44 7.99 8.83
CA GLU A 78 -0.72 9.43 8.86
C GLU A 78 -2.21 9.72 8.81
N THR A 79 -2.97 9.07 7.91
CA THR A 79 -4.36 9.44 7.61
C THR A 79 -5.36 8.90 8.63
N ASP A 80 -6.38 9.70 8.93
CA ASP A 80 -7.44 9.30 9.86
C ASP A 80 -8.32 8.20 9.27
N TYR A 81 -8.47 8.14 7.94
CA TYR A 81 -9.14 7.03 7.27
C TYR A 81 -8.49 5.68 7.62
N TRP A 82 -7.16 5.57 7.53
CA TRP A 82 -6.49 4.31 7.86
C TRP A 82 -6.64 3.99 9.35
N LYS A 83 -6.44 4.98 10.22
CA LYS A 83 -6.56 4.80 11.68
C LYS A 83 -7.97 4.37 12.08
N GLU A 84 -9.00 4.97 11.52
CA GLU A 84 -10.39 4.80 11.96
C GLU A 84 -11.14 3.72 11.18
N LYS A 85 -10.96 3.66 9.86
CA LYS A 85 -11.75 2.77 8.98
C LYS A 85 -11.07 1.44 8.71
N VAL A 86 -9.76 1.47 8.44
CA VAL A 86 -9.00 0.26 8.10
C VAL A 86 -8.56 -0.48 9.35
N LEU A 87 -8.00 0.25 10.32
CA LEU A 87 -7.37 -0.33 11.50
C LEU A 87 -8.24 -0.28 12.75
N GLU A 88 -9.24 0.61 12.82
CA GLU A 88 -10.02 0.88 14.04
C GLU A 88 -9.09 1.01 15.27
N GLN A 89 -8.02 1.79 15.10
CA GLN A 89 -6.80 1.76 15.91
C GLN A 89 -7.07 1.90 17.40
N SER A 90 -7.94 2.82 17.81
CA SER A 90 -8.28 3.03 19.22
C SER A 90 -8.92 1.81 19.87
N THR A 91 -9.85 1.15 19.17
CA THR A 91 -10.56 -0.05 19.64
C THR A 91 -9.58 -1.21 19.82
N TRP A 92 -8.79 -1.48 18.79
CA TRP A 92 -7.91 -2.64 18.78
C TRP A 92 -6.64 -2.45 19.59
N LYS A 93 -6.13 -1.22 19.73
CA LYS A 93 -5.05 -0.94 20.66
C LYS A 93 -5.48 -1.26 22.09
N LYS A 94 -6.69 -0.85 22.49
CA LYS A 94 -7.23 -1.18 23.81
C LYS A 94 -7.33 -2.69 24.01
N PHE A 95 -7.86 -3.43 23.02
CA PHE A 95 -7.91 -4.89 23.07
C PHE A 95 -6.51 -5.52 23.24
N LEU A 96 -5.53 -5.10 22.44
CA LEU A 96 -4.16 -5.63 22.52
C LEU A 96 -3.50 -5.31 23.85
N ASP A 97 -3.68 -4.10 24.37
CA ASP A 97 -3.11 -3.70 25.65
C ASP A 97 -3.73 -4.49 26.82
N GLU A 98 -5.04 -4.74 26.78
CA GLU A 98 -5.76 -5.55 27.78
C GLU A 98 -5.35 -7.03 27.74
N LYS A 99 -5.21 -7.62 26.55
CA LYS A 99 -4.87 -9.04 26.41
C LYS A 99 -3.41 -9.35 26.68
N SER A 100 -2.51 -8.47 26.25
CA SER A 100 -1.07 -8.66 26.48
C SER A 100 -0.60 -8.19 27.86
N GLY A 101 -1.43 -7.41 28.56
CA GLY A 101 -1.03 -6.71 29.79
C GLY A 101 0.02 -5.62 29.56
N LYS A 102 0.24 -5.21 28.30
CA LYS A 102 1.24 -4.22 27.91
C LYS A 102 0.56 -2.94 27.46
N SER A 103 0.86 -1.81 28.08
CA SER A 103 0.34 -0.49 27.67
C SER A 103 1.45 0.45 27.18
N THR A 104 2.70 0.14 27.49
CA THR A 104 3.85 0.95 27.13
C THR A 104 4.26 0.69 25.67
N PRO A 105 4.64 1.72 24.91
CA PRO A 105 5.23 1.56 23.58
C PRO A 105 6.69 1.12 23.71
N SER A 106 7.00 -0.11 23.33
CA SER A 106 8.36 -0.64 23.26
C SER A 106 8.42 -1.84 22.31
N SER A 107 9.59 -2.12 21.74
CA SER A 107 9.74 -3.25 20.81
C SER A 107 9.42 -4.59 21.46
N ASP A 108 9.68 -4.76 22.76
CA ASP A 108 9.41 -6.01 23.46
C ASP A 108 7.93 -6.16 23.79
N ASP A 109 7.27 -5.07 24.17
CA ASP A 109 5.83 -5.05 24.38
C ASP A 109 5.06 -5.27 23.08
N ASP A 110 5.52 -4.73 21.95
CA ASP A 110 4.90 -4.96 20.64
C ASP A 110 5.03 -6.42 20.21
N LYS A 111 6.19 -7.06 20.44
CA LYS A 111 6.35 -8.52 20.21
C LYS A 111 5.41 -9.34 21.09
N ALA A 112 5.22 -8.94 22.36
CA ALA A 112 4.26 -9.60 23.25
C ALA A 112 2.82 -9.44 22.74
N ARG A 113 2.44 -8.25 22.25
CA ARG A 113 1.13 -8.02 21.60
C ARG A 113 0.94 -8.87 20.35
N VAL A 114 1.98 -9.03 19.51
CA VAL A 114 1.94 -9.92 18.34
C VAL A 114 1.71 -11.37 18.76
N ALA A 115 2.52 -11.88 19.68
CA ALA A 115 2.40 -13.25 20.16
C ALA A 115 1.02 -13.52 20.78
N GLU A 116 0.48 -12.55 21.52
CA GLU A 116 -0.86 -12.63 22.09
C GLU A 116 -1.93 -12.69 21.00
N ALA A 117 -1.87 -11.78 20.02
CA ALA A 117 -2.85 -11.70 18.93
C ALA A 117 -2.85 -12.92 18.00
N GLN A 118 -1.75 -13.66 17.93
CA GLN A 118 -1.63 -14.87 17.11
C GLN A 118 -2.27 -16.11 17.74
N LYS A 119 -2.66 -16.07 19.01
CA LYS A 119 -3.34 -17.21 19.67
C LYS A 119 -4.66 -17.56 18.98
N ASP A 120 -4.90 -18.86 18.82
CA ASP A 120 -6.10 -19.38 18.14
C ASP A 120 -7.42 -18.91 18.77
N GLU A 121 -7.44 -18.69 20.09
CA GLU A 121 -8.63 -18.21 20.82
C GLU A 121 -9.11 -16.83 20.35
N TYR A 122 -8.23 -15.98 19.80
CA TYR A 122 -8.59 -14.66 19.29
C TYR A 122 -8.81 -14.63 17.78
N LYS A 123 -8.56 -15.74 17.08
CA LYS A 123 -8.65 -15.80 15.62
C LYS A 123 -10.03 -15.37 15.11
N THR A 124 -11.10 -15.86 15.73
CA THR A 124 -12.48 -15.49 15.36
C THR A 124 -12.74 -13.99 15.56
N THR A 125 -12.25 -13.42 16.64
CA THR A 125 -12.42 -12.00 16.98
C THR A 125 -11.62 -11.08 16.05
N LEU A 126 -10.38 -11.46 15.73
CA LEU A 126 -9.47 -10.63 14.93
C LEU A 126 -9.67 -10.81 13.42
N LYS A 127 -10.23 -11.93 12.97
CA LYS A 127 -10.37 -12.23 11.53
C LYS A 127 -11.05 -11.11 10.74
N PRO A 128 -12.13 -10.46 11.21
CA PRO A 128 -12.71 -9.32 10.51
C PRO A 128 -11.77 -8.13 10.35
N ALA A 129 -10.96 -7.83 11.37
CA ALA A 129 -9.98 -6.72 11.33
C ALA A 129 -8.83 -7.03 10.37
N ILE A 130 -8.26 -8.23 10.46
CA ILE A 130 -7.18 -8.68 9.56
C ILE A 130 -7.68 -8.73 8.11
N LYS A 131 -8.89 -9.26 7.88
CA LYS A 131 -9.50 -9.29 6.56
C LYS A 131 -9.71 -7.89 5.99
N ARG A 132 -10.10 -6.92 6.82
CA ARG A 132 -10.28 -5.53 6.37
C ARG A 132 -8.97 -4.91 5.89
N LEU A 133 -7.87 -5.13 6.60
CA LEU A 133 -6.54 -4.72 6.15
C LEU A 133 -6.18 -5.38 4.81
N GLN A 134 -6.40 -6.69 4.68
CA GLN A 134 -6.14 -7.42 3.44
C GLN A 134 -6.99 -6.91 2.27
N ASP A 135 -8.27 -6.64 2.51
CA ASP A 135 -9.21 -6.11 1.51
C ASP A 135 -8.84 -4.66 1.11
N GLU A 136 -8.30 -3.85 2.03
CA GLU A 136 -7.74 -2.52 1.72
C GLU A 136 -6.56 -2.62 0.77
N CYS A 137 -5.59 -3.49 1.09
CA CYS A 137 -4.44 -3.74 0.23
C CYS A 137 -4.88 -4.27 -1.14
N LYS A 138 -5.77 -5.27 -1.17
CA LYS A 138 -6.31 -5.83 -2.42
C LYS A 138 -6.97 -4.77 -3.31
N TRP A 139 -7.71 -3.83 -2.72
CA TRP A 139 -8.32 -2.73 -3.46
C TRP A 139 -7.27 -1.78 -4.05
N ALA A 140 -6.28 -1.38 -3.24
CA ALA A 140 -5.20 -0.49 -3.67
C ALA A 140 -4.38 -1.12 -4.80
N TYR A 141 -4.09 -2.41 -4.69
CA TYR A 141 -3.37 -3.20 -5.70
C TYR A 141 -4.06 -3.20 -7.06
N GLY A 142 -5.39 -3.11 -7.07
CA GLY A 142 -6.22 -3.06 -8.27
C GLY A 142 -6.44 -1.66 -8.83
N ARG A 143 -5.75 -0.62 -8.35
CA ARG A 143 -5.77 0.72 -8.96
C ARG A 143 -4.78 0.76 -10.12
N TYR A 144 -5.09 1.55 -11.15
CA TYR A 144 -4.22 1.75 -12.30
C TYR A 144 -3.27 2.91 -12.07
N ILE A 145 -1.99 2.73 -12.40
CA ILE A 145 -0.92 3.73 -12.19
C ILE A 145 -0.77 4.69 -13.36
N ASN A 146 -1.12 4.28 -14.58
CA ASN A 146 -1.07 5.12 -15.77
C ASN A 146 -2.48 5.55 -16.22
N LYS A 147 -2.54 6.59 -17.06
CA LYS A 147 -3.78 7.18 -17.55
C LYS A 147 -4.34 6.35 -18.73
N ASP A 148 -5.15 5.35 -18.43
CA ASP A 148 -6.54 5.22 -18.92
C ASP A 148 -7.16 3.88 -18.48
N VAL A 149 -8.00 3.94 -17.43
CA VAL A 149 -9.12 3.00 -17.18
C VAL A 149 -10.16 3.73 -16.30
N THR A 150 -10.74 4.85 -16.73
CA THR A 150 -11.74 5.65 -15.96
C THR A 150 -11.31 6.27 -14.62
N TRP A 151 -11.95 7.41 -14.27
CA TRP A 151 -11.72 8.15 -13.02
C TRP A 151 -11.75 7.25 -11.76
N GLU A 152 -12.67 6.30 -11.75
CA GLU A 152 -12.97 5.41 -10.64
C GLU A 152 -11.92 4.32 -10.42
N LYS A 153 -11.04 4.05 -11.39
CA LYS A 153 -9.98 3.03 -11.24
C LYS A 153 -8.59 3.63 -11.14
N SER A 154 -8.46 4.95 -11.30
CA SER A 154 -7.19 5.68 -11.19
C SER A 154 -6.68 5.77 -9.75
N TRP A 155 -5.38 5.61 -9.57
CA TRP A 155 -4.70 5.86 -8.29
C TRP A 155 -4.77 7.32 -7.83
N LEU A 156 -4.88 8.26 -8.78
CA LEU A 156 -4.86 9.72 -8.51
C LEU A 156 -6.02 10.19 -7.63
N ASN A 157 -7.11 9.42 -7.60
CA ASN A 157 -8.35 9.78 -6.91
C ASN A 157 -8.76 8.76 -5.86
N SER A 158 -7.84 7.87 -5.51
CA SER A 158 -8.10 6.75 -4.62
C SER A 158 -8.65 7.22 -3.27
N TRP A 159 -8.08 8.31 -2.73
CA TRP A 159 -8.60 8.92 -1.51
C TRP A 159 -10.04 9.41 -1.61
N SER A 160 -10.36 10.14 -2.69
CA SER A 160 -11.72 10.66 -2.92
C SER A 160 -12.73 9.51 -3.01
N ILE A 161 -12.37 8.42 -3.70
CA ILE A 161 -13.21 7.22 -3.79
C ILE A 161 -13.39 6.56 -2.41
N ARG A 162 -12.32 6.41 -1.64
CA ARG A 162 -12.36 5.75 -0.32
C ARG A 162 -13.17 6.54 0.70
N THR A 163 -13.08 7.86 0.66
CA THR A 163 -13.72 8.75 1.64
C THR A 163 -15.06 9.29 1.16
N LYS A 164 -15.42 9.09 -0.13
CA LYS A 164 -16.54 9.76 -0.80
C LYS A 164 -16.48 11.29 -0.71
N GLY A 165 -15.26 11.83 -0.55
CA GLY A 165 -14.99 13.26 -0.48
C GLY A 165 -14.64 13.86 -1.84
N GLY A 166 -14.46 15.18 -1.86
CA GLY A 166 -13.94 15.88 -3.05
C GLY A 166 -12.48 15.53 -3.36
N GLU A 167 -12.01 15.98 -4.52
CA GLU A 167 -10.61 15.84 -4.90
C GLU A 167 -9.68 16.55 -3.91
N ASN A 168 -8.72 15.79 -3.36
CA ASN A 168 -7.67 16.34 -2.52
C ASN A 168 -6.37 15.58 -2.77
N LYS A 169 -5.49 16.15 -3.60
CA LYS A 169 -4.22 15.52 -3.99
C LYS A 169 -3.30 15.26 -2.80
N SER A 170 -3.25 16.18 -1.84
CA SER A 170 -2.39 16.06 -0.65
C SER A 170 -2.78 14.83 0.17
N GLU A 171 -4.07 14.69 0.47
CA GLU A 171 -4.58 13.52 1.20
C GLU A 171 -4.46 12.24 0.39
N ASN A 172 -4.58 12.30 -0.94
CA ASN A 172 -4.31 11.14 -1.80
C ASN A 172 -2.87 10.62 -1.66
N TYR A 173 -1.87 11.51 -1.61
CA TYR A 173 -0.49 11.06 -1.41
C TYR A 173 -0.24 10.50 -0.02
N LYS A 174 -0.84 11.08 1.03
CA LYS A 174 -0.75 10.52 2.39
C LYS A 174 -1.39 9.13 2.45
N TYR A 175 -2.54 8.96 1.81
CA TYR A 175 -3.19 7.66 1.68
C TYR A 175 -2.27 6.63 1.02
N TRP A 176 -1.57 6.98 -0.06
CA TRP A 176 -0.65 6.05 -0.72
C TRP A 176 0.61 5.77 0.10
N LYS A 177 1.10 6.71 0.92
CA LYS A 177 2.15 6.39 1.91
C LYS A 177 1.66 5.36 2.93
N ASP A 178 0.45 5.54 3.45
CA ASP A 178 -0.17 4.61 4.40
C ASP A 178 -0.40 3.23 3.77
N VAL A 179 -0.81 3.17 2.50
CA VAL A 179 -0.89 1.92 1.74
C VAL A 179 0.46 1.21 1.71
N PHE A 180 1.56 1.92 1.45
CA PHE A 180 2.88 1.28 1.44
C PHE A 180 3.27 0.75 2.81
N ILE A 181 3.05 1.54 3.87
CA ILE A 181 3.34 1.14 5.25
C ILE A 181 2.49 -0.08 5.65
N GLY A 182 1.20 -0.06 5.30
CA GLY A 182 0.24 -1.09 5.65
C GLY A 182 0.42 -2.40 4.88
N CYS A 183 0.75 -2.29 3.59
CA CYS A 183 0.71 -3.39 2.64
C CYS A 183 2.09 -3.95 2.25
N SER A 184 3.20 -3.33 2.66
CA SER A 184 4.54 -3.88 2.41
C SER A 184 5.01 -4.84 3.50
N ASP A 185 5.94 -5.73 3.14
CA ASP A 185 6.56 -6.66 4.09
C ASP A 185 7.42 -5.95 5.14
N LYS A 186 7.96 -4.76 4.83
CA LYS A 186 8.79 -3.97 5.75
C LYS A 186 7.99 -2.94 6.54
N GLY A 187 6.93 -2.38 5.95
CA GLY A 187 6.13 -1.31 6.53
C GLY A 187 6.94 -0.06 6.84
N ASP A 188 7.86 0.28 5.93
CA ASP A 188 8.78 1.40 6.07
C ASP A 188 8.80 2.20 4.77
N ASN A 189 8.26 3.41 4.81
CA ASN A 189 8.15 4.27 3.65
C ASN A 189 9.50 4.78 3.11
N ASN A 190 10.59 4.70 3.89
CA ASN A 190 11.93 4.97 3.36
C ASN A 190 12.42 3.87 2.42
N SER A 191 11.80 2.68 2.49
CA SER A 191 12.05 1.57 1.56
C SER A 191 11.07 1.53 0.39
N ALA A 192 10.25 2.57 0.22
CA ALA A 192 9.35 2.68 -0.91
C ALA A 192 10.15 2.68 -2.23
N PRO A 193 9.69 1.95 -3.25
CA PRO A 193 10.36 1.92 -4.54
C PRO A 193 10.44 3.32 -5.15
N PHE A 194 11.44 3.51 -6.00
CA PHE A 194 11.51 4.71 -6.81
C PHE A 194 10.21 4.85 -7.62
N TYR A 195 9.68 6.07 -7.65
CA TYR A 195 8.38 6.39 -8.24
C TYR A 195 7.14 5.87 -7.50
N TRP A 196 7.28 5.47 -6.23
CA TRP A 196 6.10 5.25 -5.39
C TRP A 196 5.15 6.46 -5.43
N LEU A 197 3.87 6.15 -5.55
CA LEU A 197 2.72 7.00 -5.86
C LEU A 197 2.64 8.29 -5.01
N SER A 198 3.44 9.27 -5.40
CA SER A 198 3.70 10.49 -4.64
C SER A 198 3.66 11.74 -5.52
N SER A 199 3.69 12.90 -4.87
CA SER A 199 3.70 14.19 -5.57
C SER A 199 4.92 14.38 -6.46
N SER A 200 6.09 13.82 -6.10
CA SER A 200 7.31 13.96 -6.88
C SER A 200 7.30 13.08 -8.13
N SER A 201 6.59 11.95 -8.11
CA SER A 201 6.53 11.01 -9.23
C SER A 201 5.32 11.24 -10.13
N ILE A 202 4.39 12.13 -9.78
CA ILE A 202 3.13 12.29 -10.51
C ILE A 202 3.33 12.57 -12.00
N HIS A 203 4.33 13.39 -12.36
CA HIS A 203 4.65 13.76 -13.75
C HIS A 203 5.07 12.57 -14.64
N LEU A 204 5.40 11.42 -14.05
CA LEU A 204 5.74 10.19 -14.78
C LEU A 204 4.48 9.39 -15.14
N TYR A 205 3.41 9.63 -14.39
CA TYR A 205 2.12 8.99 -14.50
C TYR A 205 1.07 9.90 -15.16
N GLU A 206 1.29 11.21 -15.11
CA GLU A 206 0.60 12.22 -15.90
C GLU A 206 1.29 12.36 -17.26
N LYS A 207 0.51 12.29 -18.34
CA LYS A 207 1.01 12.47 -19.71
C LYS A 207 1.58 13.89 -19.86
N ASN A 208 2.77 14.03 -20.42
CA ASN A 208 3.25 15.32 -20.92
C ASN A 208 2.35 15.77 -22.09
N ASP A 209 1.35 16.62 -21.84
CA ASP A 209 0.54 17.27 -22.88
C ASP A 209 1.30 18.41 -23.61
N LYS A 210 2.64 18.32 -23.71
CA LYS A 210 3.44 19.33 -24.42
C LYS A 210 3.53 19.12 -25.94
N THR A 211 2.89 18.09 -26.49
CA THR A 211 2.87 17.85 -27.94
C THR A 211 1.62 18.39 -28.67
N ALA A 212 0.66 19.00 -27.96
CA ALA A 212 -0.58 19.52 -28.57
C ALA A 212 -0.57 21.03 -28.87
N GLN A 213 0.45 21.80 -28.45
CA GLN A 213 0.48 23.26 -28.67
C GLN A 213 1.34 23.73 -29.85
N ASN A 214 1.91 22.84 -30.66
CA ASN A 214 2.70 23.21 -31.86
C ASN A 214 2.07 22.78 -33.19
N LYS A 215 0.73 22.68 -33.25
CA LYS A 215 -0.02 22.66 -34.51
C LYS A 215 -1.43 23.24 -34.32
N SER A 216 -1.55 24.57 -34.39
CA SER A 216 -2.65 25.25 -35.07
C SER A 216 -2.30 26.72 -35.28
#